data_AF-A0A1N6V6T2-F1
#
_entry.id   AF-A0A1N6V6T2-F1
#
_cell.length_a   1.000
_cell.length_b   1.000
_cell.length_c   1.000
_cell.angle_alpha   90.00
_cell.angle_beta   90.00
_cell.angle_gamma   90.00
#
_symmetry.space_group_name_H-M   'P 1'
#
loop_
_entity.id
_entity.type
_entity.pdbx_description
1 polymer ?
#
loop_
_entity_poly.entity_id
_entity_poly.type
_entity_poly.pdbx_seq_one_letter_code
_entity_poly.pdbx_strand_id
1 'polypeptide(L)'
;MKNVKMQTINQKIAIEYLKFFYPPLRYEITQLSVQDNFAGVIQATINYLKDLLLESKINIIAHHIKLMDWIYRNGNSYVRDMIENLFVRSFESFKKHARLEHWKLLYQYMPVSFQVIYNDQRKQDKIFFGK
;
A
#
# COMPACT_ATOMS: atom_id res chain seq x y z
N MET A 1 13.64 15.48 -27.43
CA MET A 1 12.54 14.79 -26.75
C MET A 1 11.91 15.76 -25.76
N LYS A 2 10.61 16.08 -25.88
CA LYS A 2 9.93 16.93 -24.89
C LYS A 2 9.95 16.20 -23.55
N ASN A 3 10.51 16.82 -22.52
CA ASN A 3 10.30 16.39 -21.13
C ASN A 3 8.82 16.52 -20.82
N VAL A 4 8.05 15.45 -21.05
CA VAL A 4 6.69 15.34 -20.53
C VAL A 4 6.84 15.34 -19.02
N LYS A 5 6.57 16.47 -18.38
CA LYS A 5 6.38 16.49 -16.92
C LYS A 5 5.24 15.52 -16.65
N MET A 6 5.56 14.34 -16.12
CA MET A 6 4.53 13.43 -15.62
C MET A 6 3.69 14.22 -14.63
N GLN A 7 2.38 14.26 -14.87
CA GLN A 7 1.47 14.84 -13.90
C GLN A 7 1.61 14.03 -12.60
N THR A 8 1.81 14.73 -11.49
CA THR A 8 1.83 14.12 -10.17
C THR A 8 0.52 13.36 -9.95
N ILE A 9 0.61 12.11 -9.52
CA ILE A 9 -0.54 11.25 -9.26
C ILE A 9 -1.32 11.83 -8.07
N ASN A 10 -2.50 12.37 -8.35
CA ASN A 10 -3.48 12.71 -7.32
C ASN A 10 -4.40 11.50 -7.05
N GLN A 11 -5.30 11.63 -6.09
CA GLN A 11 -6.24 10.56 -5.71
C GLN A 11 -7.09 10.02 -6.87
N LYS A 12 -7.54 10.88 -7.80
CA LYS A 12 -8.35 10.46 -8.94
C LYS A 12 -7.53 9.58 -9.90
N ILE A 13 -6.30 9.98 -10.20
CA ILE A 13 -5.39 9.20 -11.03
C ILE A 13 -5.00 7.89 -10.33
N ALA A 14 -4.69 7.95 -9.02
CA ALA A 14 -4.37 6.77 -8.23
C ALA A 14 -5.52 5.75 -8.26
N ILE A 15 -6.77 6.19 -8.10
CA ILE A 15 -7.97 5.35 -8.18
C ILE A 15 -8.03 4.59 -9.51
N GLU A 16 -7.78 5.26 -10.63
CA GLU A 16 -7.83 4.59 -11.94
C GLU A 16 -6.73 3.54 -12.09
N TYR A 17 -5.52 3.81 -11.59
CA TYR A 17 -4.48 2.78 -11.50
C TYR A 17 -4.91 1.61 -10.62
N LEU A 18 -5.51 1.87 -9.44
CA LEU A 18 -5.95 0.81 -8.53
C LEU A 18 -7.08 -0.04 -9.16
N LYS A 19 -8.04 0.55 -9.88
CA LYS A 19 -9.06 -0.21 -10.63
C LYS A 19 -8.48 -1.10 -11.72
N PHE A 20 -7.39 -0.67 -12.34
CA PHE A 20 -6.69 -1.44 -13.37
C PHE A 20 -5.90 -2.60 -12.75
N PHE A 21 -5.10 -2.31 -11.72
CA PHE A 21 -4.20 -3.29 -11.11
C PHE A 21 -4.89 -4.24 -10.13
N TYR A 22 -6.07 -3.89 -9.61
CA TYR A 22 -6.87 -4.73 -8.72
C TYR A 22 -8.23 -5.04 -9.37
N PRO A 23 -8.29 -5.85 -10.46
CA PRO A 23 -9.55 -6.23 -11.06
C PRO A 23 -10.60 -6.79 -10.08
N PRO A 24 -10.25 -7.63 -9.08
CA PRO A 24 -11.21 -8.11 -8.08
C PRO A 24 -11.85 -6.99 -7.25
N LEU A 25 -11.15 -5.88 -7.04
CA LEU A 25 -11.63 -4.75 -6.23
C LEU A 25 -12.31 -3.67 -7.07
N ARG A 26 -12.38 -3.79 -8.40
CA ARG A 26 -12.84 -2.71 -9.27
C ARG A 26 -14.22 -2.17 -8.88
N TYR A 27 -15.15 -3.05 -8.52
CA TYR A 27 -16.49 -2.64 -8.09
C TYR A 27 -16.43 -1.84 -6.79
N GLU A 28 -15.79 -2.38 -5.76
CA GLU A 28 -15.65 -1.72 -4.45
C GLU A 28 -14.92 -0.38 -4.56
N ILE A 29 -13.80 -0.33 -5.29
CA ILE A 29 -13.05 0.91 -5.55
C ILE A 29 -13.95 1.93 -6.25
N THR A 30 -14.76 1.52 -7.23
CA THR A 30 -15.68 2.43 -7.92
C THR A 30 -16.71 3.02 -6.95
N GLN A 31 -17.33 2.20 -6.09
CA GLN A 31 -18.30 2.67 -5.11
C GLN A 31 -17.69 3.66 -4.10
N LEU A 32 -16.50 3.35 -3.58
CA LEU A 32 -15.78 4.23 -2.65
C LEU A 32 -15.34 5.53 -3.32
N SER A 33 -14.98 5.48 -4.60
CA SER A 33 -14.56 6.65 -5.37
C SER A 33 -15.71 7.63 -5.62
N VAL A 34 -16.95 7.15 -5.80
CA VAL A 34 -18.13 8.01 -5.93
C VAL A 34 -18.37 8.83 -4.66
N GLN A 35 -17.90 8.33 -3.51
CA GLN A 35 -18.02 9.00 -2.20
C GLN A 35 -16.77 9.84 -1.85
N ASP A 36 -15.86 10.06 -2.81
CA ASP A 36 -14.56 10.69 -2.60
C ASP A 36 -13.72 10.03 -1.47
N ASN A 37 -13.97 8.74 -1.19
CA ASN A 37 -13.38 8.02 -0.07
C ASN A 37 -12.07 7.31 -0.46
N PHE A 38 -11.02 8.09 -0.71
CA PHE A 38 -9.71 7.54 -1.09
C PHE A 38 -9.08 6.69 0.03
N ALA A 39 -9.24 7.08 1.29
CA ALA A 39 -8.79 6.28 2.43
C ALA A 39 -9.44 4.88 2.45
N GLY A 40 -10.74 4.80 2.17
CA GLY A 40 -11.48 3.56 2.02
C GLY A 40 -10.94 2.70 0.87
N VAL A 41 -10.57 3.32 -0.26
CA VAL A 41 -9.94 2.60 -1.39
C VAL A 41 -8.60 1.97 -0.98
N ILE A 42 -7.77 2.69 -0.23
CA ILE A 42 -6.53 2.14 0.31
C ILE A 42 -6.82 1.00 1.31
N GLN A 43 -7.86 1.14 2.15
CA GLN A 43 -8.26 0.11 3.09
C GLN A 43 -8.77 -1.17 2.40
N ALA A 44 -9.58 -1.05 1.36
CA ALA A 44 -10.02 -2.19 0.54
C ALA A 44 -8.82 -2.92 -0.08
N THR A 45 -7.84 -2.16 -0.58
CA THR A 45 -6.58 -2.70 -1.09
C THR A 45 -5.82 -3.49 -0.01
N ILE A 46 -5.70 -2.93 1.20
CA ILE A 46 -5.04 -3.60 2.33
C ILE A 46 -5.76 -4.91 2.70
N ASN A 47 -7.10 -4.90 2.75
CA ASN A 47 -7.90 -6.07 3.10
C ASN A 47 -7.68 -7.19 2.09
N TYR A 48 -7.71 -6.88 0.80
CA TYR A 48 -7.38 -7.84 -0.25
C TYR A 48 -5.98 -8.45 -0.09
N LEU A 49 -4.96 -7.63 0.24
CA LEU A 49 -3.62 -8.16 0.48
C LEU A 49 -3.54 -9.05 1.73
N LYS A 50 -4.36 -8.80 2.76
CA LYS A 50 -4.48 -9.68 3.93
C LYS A 50 -5.09 -11.03 3.55
N ASP A 51 -6.11 -11.04 2.71
CA ASP A 51 -6.72 -12.29 2.24
C ASP A 51 -5.71 -13.12 1.44
N LEU A 52 -4.97 -12.47 0.53
CA LEU A 52 -3.86 -13.11 -0.19
C LEU A 52 -2.78 -13.65 0.76
N LEU A 53 -2.53 -12.98 1.88
CA LEU A 53 -1.54 -13.42 2.87
C LEU A 53 -1.99 -14.70 3.57
N LEU A 54 -3.27 -14.80 3.93
CA LEU A 54 -3.87 -16.01 4.52
C LEU A 54 -3.81 -17.18 3.53
N GLU A 55 -3.99 -16.90 2.24
CA GLU A 55 -3.86 -17.87 1.15
C GLU A 55 -2.39 -18.15 0.75
N SER A 56 -1.41 -17.57 1.45
CA SER A 56 0.02 -17.73 1.16
C SER A 56 0.45 -17.30 -0.26
N LYS A 57 -0.30 -16.38 -0.89
CA LYS A 57 -0.03 -15.85 -2.25
C LYS A 57 1.02 -14.73 -2.24
N ILE A 58 2.18 -14.99 -1.65
CA ILE A 58 3.22 -13.99 -1.34
C ILE A 58 3.72 -13.24 -2.58
N ASN A 59 3.90 -13.93 -3.71
CA ASN A 59 4.37 -13.30 -4.94
C ASN A 59 3.39 -12.25 -5.50
N ILE A 60 2.09 -12.47 -5.34
CA ILE A 60 1.05 -11.54 -5.78
C ILE A 60 1.07 -10.29 -4.89
N ILE A 61 1.20 -10.49 -3.57
CA ILE A 61 1.33 -9.38 -2.61
C ILE A 61 2.59 -8.54 -2.93
N ALA A 62 3.72 -9.19 -3.18
CA ALA A 62 4.97 -8.50 -3.53
C ALA A 62 4.83 -7.65 -4.80
N HIS A 63 4.11 -8.14 -5.82
CA HIS A 63 3.80 -7.35 -7.01
C HIS A 63 2.98 -6.10 -6.67
N HIS A 64 1.92 -6.25 -5.88
CA HIS A 64 1.09 -5.13 -5.43
C HIS A 64 1.83 -4.12 -4.56
N ILE A 65 2.74 -4.55 -3.69
CA ILE A 65 3.57 -3.63 -2.91
C ILE A 65 4.44 -2.76 -3.84
N LYS A 66 5.02 -3.33 -4.91
CA LYS A 66 5.79 -2.56 -5.89
C LYS A 66 4.94 -1.55 -6.65
N LEU A 67 3.71 -1.92 -7.00
CA LEU A 67 2.75 -1.00 -7.63
C LEU A 67 2.40 0.15 -6.69
N MET A 68 2.18 -0.13 -5.41
CA MET A 68 1.91 0.90 -4.39
C MET A 68 3.10 1.84 -4.18
N ASP A 69 4.33 1.33 -4.21
CA ASP A 69 5.52 2.19 -4.20
C ASP A 69 5.62 3.08 -5.44
N TRP A 70 5.24 2.58 -6.61
CA TRP A 70 5.20 3.40 -7.82
C TRP A 70 4.16 4.52 -7.71
N ILE A 71 2.96 4.24 -7.18
CA ILE A 71 1.94 5.26 -6.91
C ILE A 71 2.48 6.27 -5.88
N TYR A 72 3.11 5.79 -4.81
CA TYR A 72 3.70 6.61 -3.76
C TYR A 72 4.76 7.58 -4.29
N ARG A 73 5.74 7.09 -5.04
CA ARG A 73 6.86 7.91 -5.54
C ARG A 73 6.42 8.98 -6.55
N ASN A 74 5.32 8.74 -7.26
CA ASN A 74 4.78 9.69 -8.22
C ASN A 74 3.56 10.46 -7.66
N GLY A 75 3.18 10.20 -6.41
CA GLY A 75 2.00 10.76 -5.75
C GLY A 75 2.19 12.19 -5.25
N ASN A 76 1.09 12.93 -5.14
CA ASN A 76 1.08 14.20 -4.41
C ASN A 76 1.18 13.96 -2.90
N SER A 77 1.31 15.02 -2.10
CA SER A 77 1.41 14.92 -0.64
C SER A 77 0.29 14.08 -0.04
N TYR A 78 -0.96 14.37 -0.41
CA TYR A 78 -2.11 13.63 0.10
C TYR A 78 -2.06 12.13 -0.20
N VAL A 79 -1.76 11.73 -1.44
CA VAL A 79 -1.63 10.31 -1.82
C VAL A 79 -0.49 9.65 -1.04
N ARG A 80 0.64 10.33 -0.89
CA ARG A 80 1.78 9.84 -0.12
C ARG A 80 1.41 9.63 1.35
N ASP A 81 0.79 10.63 1.97
CA ASP A 81 0.36 10.58 3.36
C ASP A 81 -0.60 9.41 3.61
N MET A 82 -1.56 9.17 2.70
CA MET A 82 -2.49 8.05 2.81
C MET A 82 -1.79 6.68 2.69
N ILE A 83 -0.82 6.56 1.77
CA ILE A 83 -0.06 5.32 1.62
C ILE A 83 0.83 5.07 2.85
N GLU A 84 1.50 6.08 3.38
CA GLU A 84 2.34 5.92 4.58
C GLU A 84 1.52 5.51 5.80
N ASN A 85 0.41 6.22 6.04
CA ASN A 85 -0.35 6.07 7.28
C ASN A 85 -1.31 4.87 7.28
N LEU A 86 -1.78 4.42 6.11
CA LEU A 86 -2.66 3.26 6.01
C LEU A 86 -1.91 2.04 5.47
N PHE A 87 -1.34 2.15 4.26
CA PHE A 87 -0.78 1.01 3.56
C PHE A 87 0.51 0.50 4.21
N VAL A 88 1.53 1.35 4.38
CA VAL A 88 2.80 0.94 5.02
C VAL A 88 2.56 0.53 6.47
N ARG A 89 1.72 1.29 7.19
CA ARG A 89 1.35 0.97 8.57
C ARG A 89 0.73 -0.42 8.71
N SER A 90 -0.03 -0.87 7.71
CA SER A 90 -0.66 -2.20 7.70
C SER A 90 0.34 -3.36 7.73
N PHE A 91 1.60 -3.14 7.36
CA PHE A 91 2.62 -4.18 7.39
C PHE A 91 2.90 -4.72 8.80
N GLU A 92 2.68 -3.93 9.85
CA GLU A 92 2.77 -4.46 11.21
C GLU A 92 1.65 -5.47 11.50
N SER A 93 0.46 -5.25 10.95
CA SER A 93 -0.62 -6.25 10.98
C SER A 93 -0.22 -7.48 10.16
N PHE A 94 0.37 -7.32 8.97
CA PHE A 94 0.77 -8.46 8.15
C PHE A 94 1.80 -9.32 8.86
N LYS A 95 2.81 -8.69 9.48
CA LYS A 95 3.83 -9.39 10.27
C LYS A 95 3.25 -10.22 11.41
N LYS A 96 2.20 -9.74 12.08
CA LYS A 96 1.55 -10.44 13.20
C LYS A 96 0.76 -11.68 12.76
N HIS A 97 0.23 -11.68 11.54
CA HIS A 97 -0.63 -12.76 11.03
C HIS A 97 0.10 -13.71 10.05
N ALA A 98 1.22 -13.27 9.48
CA ALA A 98 2.03 -14.09 8.58
C ALA A 98 2.86 -15.13 9.35
N ARG A 99 3.09 -16.28 8.71
CA ARG A 99 4.21 -17.16 9.10
C ARG A 99 5.53 -16.40 8.99
N LEU A 100 6.47 -16.70 9.88
CA LEU A 100 7.76 -16.00 9.91
C LEU A 100 8.50 -16.03 8.57
N GLU A 101 8.47 -17.17 7.87
CA GLU A 101 9.06 -17.34 6.54
C GLU A 101 8.40 -16.44 5.48
N HIS A 102 7.06 -16.37 5.47
CA HIS A 102 6.30 -15.52 4.56
C HIS A 102 6.55 -14.03 4.83
N TRP A 103 6.63 -13.64 6.10
CA TRP A 103 6.98 -12.28 6.47
C TRP A 103 8.41 -11.91 6.03
N LYS A 104 9.40 -12.77 6.26
CA LYS A 104 10.78 -12.53 5.81
C LYS A 104 10.83 -12.32 4.30
N LEU A 105 10.12 -13.15 3.54
CA LEU A 105 10.05 -13.05 2.08
C LEU A 105 9.36 -11.75 1.64
N LEU A 106 8.22 -11.40 2.25
CA LEU A 106 7.53 -10.13 1.97
C LEU A 106 8.41 -8.91 2.27
N TYR A 107 9.09 -8.92 3.41
CA TYR A 107 9.99 -7.84 3.80
C TYR A 107 11.16 -7.71 2.82
N GLN A 108 11.71 -8.81 2.34
CA GLN A 108 12.77 -8.80 1.33
C GLN A 108 12.30 -8.19 -0.01
N TYR A 109 11.05 -8.44 -0.42
CA TYR A 109 10.48 -7.86 -1.63
C TYR A 109 9.94 -6.44 -1.45
N MET A 110 9.82 -5.97 -0.22
CA MET A 110 9.35 -4.61 0.09
C MET A 110 10.35 -3.58 -0.44
N PRO A 111 9.89 -2.55 -1.17
CA PRO A 111 10.72 -1.43 -1.60
C PRO A 111 11.42 -0.76 -0.42
N VAL A 112 12.67 -0.32 -0.61
CA VAL A 112 13.50 0.29 0.43
C VAL A 112 12.81 1.52 1.06
N SER A 113 12.14 2.32 0.24
CA SER A 113 11.30 3.45 0.67
C SER A 113 10.32 3.05 1.77
N PHE A 114 9.56 1.97 1.54
CA PHE A 114 8.59 1.46 2.49
C PHE A 114 9.24 0.78 3.70
N GLN A 115 10.38 0.11 3.53
CA GLN A 115 11.12 -0.44 4.67
C GLN A 115 11.57 0.65 5.65
N VAL A 116 12.09 1.77 5.13
CA VAL A 116 12.51 2.93 5.95
C VAL A 116 11.32 3.46 6.74
N ILE A 117 10.21 3.77 6.06
CA ILE A 117 8.99 4.31 6.68
C ILE A 117 8.44 3.34 7.73
N TYR A 118 8.33 2.06 7.40
CA TYR A 118 7.87 1.03 8.33
C TYR A 118 8.75 0.92 9.59
N ASN A 119 10.08 0.92 9.42
CA ASN A 119 11.00 0.85 10.55
C ASN A 119 10.95 2.09 11.43
N ASP A 120 10.80 3.28 10.84
CA ASP A 120 10.66 4.51 11.60
C ASP A 120 9.33 4.57 12.35
N GLN A 121 8.22 4.17 11.73
CA GLN A 121 6.94 4.01 12.43
C GLN A 121 7.05 3.08 13.64
N ARG A 122 7.79 1.97 13.53
CA ARG A 122 8.02 1.05 14.66
C ARG A 122 8.90 1.63 15.76
N LYS A 123 9.93 2.41 15.40
CA LYS A 123 10.73 3.12 16.41
C LYS A 123 9.86 4.12 17.16
N GLN A 124 9.02 4.88 16.46
CA GLN A 124 8.08 5.82 17.09
C GLN A 124 7.09 5.09 18.00
N ASP A 125 6.53 3.96 17.55
CA ASP A 125 5.64 3.15 18.39
C ASP A 125 6.31 2.71 19.69
N LYS A 126 7.59 2.31 19.61
CA LYS A 126 8.36 1.92 20.79
C LYS A 126 8.60 3.09 21.74
N ILE A 127 8.90 4.28 21.20
CA ILE A 127 9.13 5.49 21.99
C ILE A 127 7.84 5.95 22.68
N PHE A 128 6.71 6.01 21.95
CA PHE A 128 5.47 6.58 22.45
C PHE A 128 4.57 5.60 23.20
N PHE A 129 4.63 4.30 22.87
CA PHE A 129 3.72 3.30 23.42
C PHE A 129 4.43 2.13 24.12
N GLY A 130 5.76 2.07 24.12
CA GLY A 130 6.53 0.98 24.74
C GLY A 130 6.30 -0.40 24.10
N LYS A 131 5.79 -0.44 22.86
CA LYS A 131 5.48 -1.67 22.10
C LYS A 131 6.60 -2.07 21.14
#